data_AF-A0A7X8MJR0-F1
#
_entry.id   AF-A0A7X8MJR0-F1
#
_cell.length_a   1.000
_cell.length_b   1.000
_cell.length_c   1.000
_cell.angle_alpha   90.00
_cell.angle_beta   90.00
_cell.angle_gamma   90.00
#
_symmetry.space_group_name_H-M   'P 1'
#
loop_
_entity.id
_entity.type
_entity.pdbx_description
1 polymer ?
#
loop_
_entity_poly.entity_id
_entity_poly.type
_entity_poly.pdbx_seq_one_letter_code
_entity_poly.pdbx_strand_id
1 'polypeptide(L)'
;YMQEIGRKYPNCGYGTMFSKWILSDDPQPYNSFGNGAAMRISPVGFAARTESEACRLSEAVTGVTHNHDEGLKGAEATAVAIYMARIGSTKKEIRERIELNYYSLDFTIDEIRDSYQFNETCQDTVPQGIEAFLESTSFEDAIRNAISIGGDSDTLAAITGAIAEAYYGVPGIIKEKAFSYLDDELLSIVDDWSKFIGNEST
;
A
#
# COMPACT_ATOMS: atom_id res chain seq x y z
N TYR A 1 18.28 -5.83 -4.42
CA TYR A 1 16.98 -6.44 -4.78
C TYR A 1 15.99 -5.45 -5.39
N MET A 2 15.57 -4.35 -4.73
CA MET A 2 14.60 -3.41 -5.33
C MET A 2 15.05 -2.80 -6.67
N GLN A 3 16.29 -2.31 -6.77
CA GLN A 3 16.84 -1.83 -8.06
C GLN A 3 16.98 -2.97 -9.09
N GLU A 4 17.32 -4.17 -8.64
CA GLU A 4 17.53 -5.32 -9.52
C GLU A 4 16.23 -5.76 -10.21
N ILE A 5 15.15 -5.93 -9.44
CA ILE A 5 13.81 -6.18 -10.00
C ILE A 5 13.38 -4.99 -10.84
N GLY A 6 13.47 -3.77 -10.31
CA GLY A 6 12.99 -2.58 -11.01
C GLY A 6 13.64 -2.35 -12.38
N ARG A 7 14.94 -2.67 -12.52
CA ARG A 7 15.66 -2.59 -13.81
C ARG A 7 15.16 -3.57 -14.86
N LYS A 8 14.56 -4.70 -14.45
CA LYS A 8 13.99 -5.69 -15.37
C LYS A 8 12.65 -5.24 -15.95
N TYR A 9 11.94 -4.33 -15.26
CA TYR A 9 10.63 -3.81 -15.66
C TYR A 9 10.62 -2.29 -15.85
N PRO A 10 11.44 -1.71 -16.76
CA PRO A 10 11.63 -0.26 -16.84
C PRO A 10 10.40 0.53 -17.35
N ASN A 11 9.44 -0.15 -17.99
CA ASN A 11 8.30 0.48 -18.68
C ASN A 11 6.95 0.17 -17.98
N CYS A 12 6.92 0.12 -16.65
CA CYS A 12 5.72 -0.20 -15.87
C CYS A 12 5.19 0.97 -15.02
N GLY A 13 5.43 2.22 -15.45
CA GLY A 13 4.80 3.39 -14.82
C GLY A 13 5.54 4.00 -13.63
N TYR A 14 6.85 3.78 -13.49
CA TYR A 14 7.61 4.42 -12.41
C TYR A 14 7.62 5.95 -12.50
N GLY A 15 7.37 6.61 -11.36
CA GLY A 15 7.56 8.04 -11.21
C GLY A 15 9.00 8.46 -11.51
N THR A 16 9.18 9.66 -12.07
CA THR A 16 10.47 10.15 -12.61
C THR A 16 11.64 10.01 -11.63
N MET A 17 11.43 10.35 -10.35
CA MET A 17 12.50 10.29 -9.35
C MET A 17 12.85 8.85 -8.96
N PHE A 18 11.85 7.97 -8.88
CA PHE A 18 12.09 6.55 -8.59
C PHE A 18 12.81 5.86 -9.75
N SER A 19 12.47 6.19 -11.00
CA SER A 19 13.20 5.71 -12.19
C SER A 19 14.68 6.07 -12.15
N LYS A 20 15.00 7.32 -11.77
CA LYS A 20 16.40 7.76 -11.59
C LYS A 20 17.09 6.99 -10.47
N TRP A 21 16.40 6.76 -9.36
CA TRP A 21 16.91 5.99 -8.23
C TRP A 21 17.20 4.54 -8.61
N ILE A 22 16.30 3.88 -9.34
CA ILE A 22 16.48 2.50 -9.84
C ILE A 22 17.74 2.40 -10.70
N LEU A 23 17.98 3.37 -11.58
CA LEU A 23 19.08 3.35 -12.53
C LEU A 23 20.42 3.87 -11.98
N SER A 24 20.44 4.43 -10.75
CA SER A 24 21.66 4.94 -10.13
C SER A 24 22.60 3.81 -9.71
N ASP A 25 23.90 3.98 -9.91
CA ASP A 25 24.94 3.09 -9.37
C ASP A 25 25.07 3.22 -7.85
N ASP A 26 24.83 4.42 -7.31
CA ASP A 26 24.81 4.73 -5.88
C ASP A 26 23.48 5.46 -5.55
N PRO A 27 22.41 4.71 -5.30
CA PRO A 27 21.09 5.29 -5.05
C PRO A 27 21.02 5.93 -3.66
N GLN A 28 20.68 7.23 -3.62
CA GLN A 28 20.47 7.97 -2.38
C GLN A 28 18.99 8.33 -2.20
N PRO A 29 18.45 8.36 -0.97
CA PRO A 29 17.12 8.90 -0.71
C PRO A 29 16.97 10.32 -1.26
N TYR A 30 15.81 10.64 -1.82
CA TYR A 30 15.60 11.87 -2.60
C TYR A 30 14.43 12.73 -2.10
N ASN A 31 14.11 12.62 -0.81
CA ASN A 31 13.12 13.43 -0.10
C ASN A 31 11.73 13.44 -0.75
N SER A 32 11.27 12.27 -1.21
CA SER A 32 9.96 12.12 -1.84
C SER A 32 8.83 12.05 -0.81
N PHE A 33 7.79 12.84 -1.03
CA PHE A 33 6.49 12.78 -0.33
C PHE A 33 5.41 12.05 -1.15
N GLY A 34 5.81 11.39 -2.24
CA GLY A 34 4.88 10.64 -3.09
C GLY A 34 4.34 9.38 -2.44
N ASN A 35 3.18 8.92 -2.92
CA ASN A 35 2.44 7.75 -2.45
C ASN A 35 3.10 6.39 -2.81
N GLY A 36 4.15 6.41 -3.64
CA GLY A 36 4.78 5.21 -4.19
C GLY A 36 5.40 4.28 -3.14
N ALA A 37 5.71 4.78 -1.93
CA ALA A 37 6.09 3.91 -0.80
C ALA A 37 4.89 3.19 -0.19
N ALA A 38 3.76 3.89 -0.01
CA ALA A 38 2.54 3.33 0.57
C ALA A 38 1.96 2.20 -0.30
N MET A 39 1.94 2.36 -1.63
CA MET A 39 1.39 1.33 -2.55
C MET A 39 2.11 -0.03 -2.48
N ARG A 40 3.36 -0.06 -2.01
CA ARG A 40 4.18 -1.28 -1.93
C ARG A 40 4.50 -1.73 -0.50
N ILE A 41 3.88 -1.10 0.50
CA ILE A 41 4.21 -1.35 1.91
C ILE A 41 3.59 -2.64 2.47
N SER A 42 2.68 -3.27 1.72
CA SER A 42 1.89 -4.43 2.16
C SER A 42 2.69 -5.50 2.94
N PRO A 43 3.86 -5.97 2.44
CA PRO A 43 4.66 -6.98 3.15
C PRO A 43 5.02 -6.60 4.60
N VAL A 44 5.20 -5.31 4.91
CA VAL A 44 5.50 -4.85 6.26
C VAL A 44 4.35 -5.13 7.22
N GLY A 45 3.12 -4.79 6.84
CA GLY A 45 1.93 -5.01 7.67
C GLY A 45 1.68 -6.50 7.93
N PHE A 46 1.96 -7.35 6.94
CA PHE A 46 1.84 -8.81 7.07
C PHE A 46 2.95 -9.46 7.89
N ALA A 47 4.20 -9.00 7.74
CA ALA A 47 5.36 -9.58 8.44
C ALA A 47 5.49 -9.11 9.90
N ALA A 48 4.94 -7.93 10.24
CA ALA A 48 5.09 -7.38 11.58
C ALA A 48 4.38 -8.23 12.64
N ARG A 49 5.03 -8.47 13.78
CA ARG A 49 4.44 -9.21 14.92
C ARG A 49 3.80 -8.29 15.95
N THR A 50 4.16 -7.01 15.91
CA THR A 50 3.60 -5.95 16.76
C THR A 50 3.43 -4.68 15.93
N GLU A 51 2.58 -3.77 16.38
CA GLU A 51 2.41 -2.46 15.72
C GLU A 51 3.73 -1.67 15.71
N SER A 52 4.48 -1.67 16.81
CA SER A 52 5.79 -1.00 16.89
C SER A 52 6.80 -1.59 15.88
N GLU A 53 6.72 -2.90 15.63
CA GLU A 53 7.50 -3.52 14.56
C GLU A 53 7.04 -3.09 13.18
N ALA A 54 5.73 -2.94 12.93
CA ALA A 54 5.21 -2.40 11.68
C ALA A 54 5.75 -0.99 11.40
N CYS A 55 5.75 -0.10 12.41
CA CYS A 55 6.33 1.25 12.30
C CYS A 55 7.82 1.20 11.95
N ARG A 56 8.62 0.46 12.73
CA ARG A 56 10.08 0.35 12.51
C ARG A 56 10.45 -0.24 11.15
N LEU A 57 9.73 -1.28 10.72
CA LEU A 57 9.95 -1.89 9.41
C LEU A 57 9.53 -0.92 8.30
N SER A 58 8.40 -0.22 8.47
CA SER A 58 7.92 0.77 7.51
C SER A 58 8.95 1.88 7.30
N GLU A 59 9.48 2.45 8.37
CA GLU A 59 10.53 3.48 8.32
C GLU A 59 11.76 2.98 7.53
N ALA A 60 12.24 1.77 7.85
CA ALA A 60 13.43 1.21 7.22
C ALA A 60 13.27 1.00 5.70
N VAL A 61 12.13 0.46 5.25
CA VAL A 61 11.90 0.17 3.83
C VAL A 61 11.42 1.38 3.02
N THR A 62 10.89 2.40 3.69
CA THR A 62 10.40 3.63 3.06
C THR A 62 11.53 4.63 2.87
N GLY A 63 12.36 4.81 3.90
CA GLY A 63 13.43 5.81 3.95
C GLY A 63 14.49 5.68 2.85
N VAL A 64 14.59 4.54 2.18
CA VAL A 64 15.51 4.37 1.03
C VAL A 64 15.13 5.20 -0.19
N THR A 65 13.87 5.64 -0.30
CA THR A 65 13.35 6.40 -1.46
C THR A 65 12.46 7.59 -1.08
N HIS A 66 11.67 7.45 -0.02
CA HIS A 66 10.65 8.42 0.41
C HIS A 66 10.94 8.87 1.85
N ASN A 67 12.10 9.49 2.07
CA ASN A 67 12.53 9.97 3.39
C ASN A 67 12.00 11.37 3.75
N HIS A 68 11.00 11.87 3.03
CA HIS A 68 10.24 13.03 3.47
C HIS A 68 9.24 12.59 4.54
N ASP A 69 8.96 13.44 5.54
CA ASP A 69 8.04 13.13 6.64
C ASP A 69 6.69 12.59 6.16
N GLU A 70 6.10 13.20 5.13
CA GLU A 70 4.85 12.74 4.51
C GLU A 70 4.95 11.40 3.77
N GLY A 71 6.11 11.10 3.18
CA GLY A 71 6.39 9.78 2.58
C GLY A 71 6.43 8.69 3.65
N LEU A 72 7.15 8.95 4.74
CA LEU A 72 7.24 8.08 5.91
C LEU A 72 5.87 7.89 6.58
N LYS A 73 5.15 8.98 6.81
CA LYS A 73 3.82 9.00 7.44
C LYS A 73 2.80 8.19 6.63
N GLY A 74 2.76 8.37 5.31
CA GLY A 74 1.84 7.66 4.43
C GLY A 74 2.06 6.15 4.38
N ALA A 75 3.33 5.75 4.27
CA ALA A 75 3.70 4.34 4.28
C ALA A 75 3.43 3.69 5.65
N GLU A 76 3.78 4.36 6.76
CA GLU A 76 3.51 3.86 8.10
C GLU A 76 2.00 3.73 8.39
N ALA A 77 1.20 4.75 8.04
CA ALA A 77 -0.26 4.70 8.20
C ALA A 77 -0.86 3.48 7.50
N THR A 78 -0.42 3.24 6.26
CA THR A 78 -0.88 2.09 5.46
C THR A 78 -0.42 0.76 6.09
N ALA A 79 0.85 0.64 6.49
CA ALA A 79 1.39 -0.56 7.14
C ALA A 79 0.68 -0.90 8.46
N VAL A 80 0.39 0.12 9.28
CA VAL A 80 -0.35 -0.01 10.54
C VAL A 80 -1.79 -0.45 10.27
N ALA A 81 -2.48 0.15 9.30
CA ALA A 81 -3.83 -0.27 8.92
C ALA A 81 -3.89 -1.74 8.47
N ILE A 82 -2.91 -2.19 7.68
CA ILE A 82 -2.79 -3.60 7.25
C ILE A 82 -2.52 -4.52 8.45
N TYR A 83 -1.58 -4.15 9.32
CA TYR A 83 -1.27 -4.93 10.52
C TYR A 83 -2.51 -5.09 11.41
N MET A 84 -3.22 -3.99 11.69
CA MET A 84 -4.43 -3.98 12.51
C MET A 84 -5.56 -4.82 11.87
N ALA A 85 -5.77 -4.67 10.57
CA ALA A 85 -6.74 -5.49 9.83
C ALA A 85 -6.43 -6.98 9.96
N ARG A 86 -5.16 -7.36 9.78
CA ARG A 86 -4.70 -8.76 9.86
C ARG A 86 -4.90 -9.37 11.24
N ILE A 87 -4.68 -8.61 12.32
CA ILE A 87 -4.87 -9.11 13.70
C ILE A 87 -6.34 -9.06 14.17
N GLY A 88 -7.27 -8.66 13.29
CA GLY A 88 -8.70 -8.67 13.57
C GLY A 88 -9.24 -7.42 14.26
N SER A 89 -8.52 -6.30 14.25
CA SER A 89 -9.07 -5.02 14.72
C SER A 89 -10.29 -4.64 13.90
N THR A 90 -11.31 -4.07 14.56
CA THR A 90 -12.49 -3.52 13.89
C THR A 90 -12.12 -2.29 13.05
N LYS A 91 -12.93 -2.01 12.01
CA LYS A 91 -12.76 -0.79 11.21
C LYS A 91 -12.81 0.49 12.04
N LYS A 92 -13.61 0.50 13.11
CA LYS A 92 -13.67 1.62 14.05
C LYS A 92 -12.33 1.82 14.75
N GLU A 93 -11.72 0.76 15.27
CA GLU A 93 -10.39 0.85 15.91
C GLU A 93 -9.31 1.29 14.91
N ILE A 94 -9.37 0.79 13.67
CA ILE A 94 -8.45 1.22 12.60
C ILE A 94 -8.62 2.72 12.33
N ARG A 95 -9.86 3.20 12.14
CA ARG A 95 -10.15 4.64 11.95
C ARG A 95 -9.58 5.47 13.09
N GLU A 96 -9.92 5.13 14.33
CA GLU A 96 -9.48 5.87 15.53
C GLU A 96 -7.95 5.94 15.61
N ARG A 97 -7.26 4.84 15.30
CA ARG A 97 -5.79 4.80 15.30
C ARG A 97 -5.19 5.65 14.17
N ILE A 98 -5.82 5.68 13.00
CA ILE A 98 -5.35 6.48 11.86
C ILE A 98 -5.56 7.98 12.10
N GLU A 99 -6.73 8.36 12.59
CA GLU A 99 -7.09 9.75 12.92
C GLU A 99 -6.24 10.32 14.06
N LEU A 100 -5.91 9.50 15.05
CA LEU A 100 -5.11 9.94 16.20
C LEU A 100 -3.67 10.32 15.82
N ASN A 101 -3.09 9.69 14.79
CA ASN A 101 -1.64 9.74 14.57
C ASN A 101 -1.19 10.09 13.15
N TYR A 102 -2.05 10.01 12.13
CA TYR A 102 -1.61 10.12 10.74
C TYR A 102 -2.42 11.13 9.92
N TYR A 103 -3.70 10.86 9.68
CA TYR A 103 -4.53 11.62 8.75
C TYR A 103 -5.95 11.80 9.28
N SER A 104 -6.52 12.98 9.08
CA SER A 104 -7.97 13.17 9.25
C SER A 104 -8.72 12.38 8.19
N LEU A 105 -9.75 11.64 8.59
CA LEU A 105 -10.65 10.89 7.71
C LEU A 105 -12.07 11.48 7.76
N ASP A 106 -12.17 12.81 7.88
CA ASP A 106 -13.42 13.59 7.95
C ASP A 106 -14.00 13.87 6.55
N PHE A 107 -14.23 12.79 5.79
CA PHE A 107 -14.88 12.80 4.48
C PHE A 107 -15.39 11.40 4.17
N THR A 108 -16.26 11.31 3.17
CA THR A 108 -16.68 10.05 2.56
C THR A 108 -16.19 9.93 1.13
N ILE A 109 -16.11 8.69 0.62
CA ILE A 109 -15.76 8.42 -0.78
C ILE A 109 -16.76 9.07 -1.73
N ASP A 110 -18.05 9.12 -1.34
CA ASP A 110 -19.07 9.74 -2.17
C ASP A 110 -18.91 11.26 -2.27
N GLU A 111 -18.56 11.94 -1.18
CA GLU A 111 -18.34 13.40 -1.16
C GLU A 111 -17.21 13.86 -2.08
N ILE A 112 -16.15 13.04 -2.21
CA ILE A 112 -14.99 13.38 -3.04
C ILE A 112 -15.11 12.87 -4.48
N ARG A 113 -16.06 11.98 -4.77
CA ARG A 113 -16.16 11.26 -6.05
C ARG A 113 -16.12 12.13 -7.30
N ASP A 114 -16.83 13.27 -7.27
CA ASP A 114 -16.94 14.16 -8.42
C ASP A 114 -15.79 15.18 -8.51
N SER A 115 -15.00 15.35 -7.45
CA SER A 115 -14.00 16.41 -7.34
C SER A 115 -12.57 15.91 -7.22
N TYR A 116 -12.36 14.65 -6.81
CA TYR A 116 -11.04 14.05 -6.68
C TYR A 116 -10.31 14.00 -8.02
N GLN A 117 -9.05 14.42 -8.01
CA GLN A 117 -8.22 14.53 -9.21
C GLN A 117 -6.94 13.71 -9.04
N PHE A 118 -6.26 13.44 -10.16
CA PHE A 118 -4.97 12.75 -10.15
C PHE A 118 -3.95 13.51 -9.29
N ASN A 119 -3.41 12.82 -8.28
CA ASN A 119 -2.44 13.37 -7.34
C ASN A 119 -1.59 12.21 -6.79
N GLU A 120 -0.27 12.35 -6.89
CA GLU A 120 0.69 11.30 -6.53
C GLU A 120 1.26 11.47 -5.11
N THR A 121 0.70 12.37 -4.28
CA THR A 121 1.17 12.63 -2.92
C THR A 121 0.54 11.71 -1.89
N CYS A 122 1.26 11.40 -0.80
CA CYS A 122 0.70 10.60 0.28
C CYS A 122 -0.59 11.21 0.86
N GLN A 123 -0.63 12.52 1.05
CA GLN A 123 -1.73 13.23 1.73
C GLN A 123 -3.03 13.21 0.95
N ASP A 124 -2.93 13.12 -0.38
CA ASP A 124 -4.07 13.09 -1.28
C ASP A 124 -4.32 11.69 -1.86
N THR A 125 -3.66 10.63 -1.36
CA THR A 125 -3.96 9.25 -1.78
C THR A 125 -4.19 8.31 -0.60
N VAL A 126 -3.34 8.36 0.43
CA VAL A 126 -3.39 7.43 1.57
C VAL A 126 -4.70 7.54 2.35
N PRO A 127 -5.16 8.73 2.79
CA PRO A 127 -6.42 8.81 3.52
C PRO A 127 -7.61 8.35 2.67
N GLN A 128 -7.64 8.66 1.37
CA GLN A 128 -8.70 8.20 0.46
C GLN A 128 -8.69 6.68 0.31
N GLY A 129 -7.50 6.07 0.22
CA GLY A 129 -7.36 4.62 0.11
C GLY A 129 -7.80 3.89 1.38
N ILE A 130 -7.47 4.45 2.55
CA ILE A 130 -7.92 3.95 3.85
C ILE A 130 -9.43 4.10 3.97
N GLU A 131 -9.99 5.27 3.63
CA GLU A 131 -11.43 5.53 3.71
C GLU A 131 -12.23 4.60 2.78
N ALA A 132 -11.74 4.34 1.57
CA ALA A 132 -12.36 3.40 0.64
C ALA A 132 -12.46 1.98 1.23
N PHE A 133 -11.44 1.55 1.99
CA PHE A 133 -11.51 0.32 2.76
C PHE A 133 -12.51 0.44 3.91
N LEU A 134 -12.49 1.52 4.69
CA LEU A 134 -13.37 1.68 5.86
C LEU A 134 -14.86 1.66 5.49
N GLU A 135 -15.25 2.24 4.35
CA GLU A 135 -16.63 2.24 3.87
C GLU A 135 -17.07 0.91 3.23
N SER A 136 -16.13 0.03 2.87
CA SER A 136 -16.44 -1.20 2.13
C SER A 136 -17.20 -2.26 2.95
N THR A 137 -17.74 -3.27 2.29
CA THR A 137 -18.34 -4.46 2.93
C THR A 137 -17.73 -5.77 2.47
N SER A 138 -16.85 -5.72 1.47
CA SER A 138 -16.09 -6.86 0.94
C SER A 138 -14.82 -6.39 0.25
N PHE A 139 -13.93 -7.32 -0.11
CA PHE A 139 -12.74 -7.00 -0.90
C PHE A 139 -13.09 -6.33 -2.24
N GLU A 140 -14.04 -6.90 -3.00
CA GLU A 140 -14.43 -6.35 -4.29
C GLU A 140 -15.05 -4.95 -4.14
N ASP A 141 -15.88 -4.76 -3.11
CA ASP A 141 -16.50 -3.48 -2.79
C ASP A 141 -15.43 -2.41 -2.44
N ALA A 142 -14.40 -2.77 -1.67
CA ALA A 142 -13.28 -1.88 -1.36
C ALA A 142 -12.53 -1.42 -2.62
N ILE A 143 -12.22 -2.36 -3.52
CA ILE A 143 -11.56 -2.04 -4.79
C ILE A 143 -12.46 -1.17 -5.67
N ARG A 144 -13.77 -1.44 -5.71
CA ARG A 144 -14.74 -0.61 -6.45
C ARG A 144 -14.80 0.81 -5.88
N ASN A 145 -14.86 0.97 -4.55
CA ASN A 145 -14.81 2.27 -3.89
C ASN A 145 -13.56 3.06 -4.29
N ALA A 146 -12.38 2.44 -4.22
CA ALA A 146 -11.13 3.07 -4.63
C ALA A 146 -11.17 3.51 -6.11
N ILE A 147 -11.47 2.61 -7.04
CA ILE A 147 -11.45 2.94 -8.48
C ILE A 147 -12.49 4.01 -8.83
N SER A 148 -13.63 4.00 -8.14
CA SER A 148 -14.79 4.82 -8.47
C SER A 148 -14.63 6.32 -8.24
N ILE A 149 -13.58 6.76 -7.52
CA ILE A 149 -13.23 8.19 -7.37
C ILE A 149 -12.19 8.66 -8.38
N GLY A 150 -11.62 7.76 -9.19
CA GLY A 150 -10.63 8.11 -10.21
C GLY A 150 -9.29 8.53 -9.61
N GLY A 151 -8.68 9.59 -10.16
CA GLY A 151 -7.37 10.07 -9.77
C GLY A 151 -6.25 9.07 -10.02
N ASP A 152 -5.34 8.92 -9.06
CA ASP A 152 -4.24 7.93 -9.09
C ASP A 152 -4.76 6.52 -8.72
N SER A 153 -5.66 6.02 -9.56
CA SER A 153 -6.57 4.91 -9.23
C SER A 153 -5.87 3.58 -8.98
N ASP A 154 -4.73 3.33 -9.62
CA ASP A 154 -3.93 2.12 -9.42
C ASP A 154 -3.22 2.13 -8.07
N THR A 155 -2.56 3.24 -7.71
CA THR A 155 -1.96 3.41 -6.37
C THR A 155 -3.01 3.34 -5.28
N LEU A 156 -4.13 4.04 -5.47
CA LEU A 156 -5.25 4.04 -4.54
C LEU A 156 -5.79 2.63 -4.32
N ALA A 157 -6.07 1.89 -5.40
CA ALA A 157 -6.54 0.50 -5.32
C ALA A 157 -5.49 -0.46 -4.73
N ALA A 158 -4.20 -0.21 -4.93
CA ALA A 158 -3.13 -1.00 -4.31
C ALA A 158 -3.10 -0.82 -2.79
N ILE A 159 -3.24 0.42 -2.29
CA ILE A 159 -3.33 0.73 -0.86
C ILE A 159 -4.60 0.11 -0.25
N THR A 160 -5.77 0.41 -0.83
CA THR A 160 -7.05 -0.11 -0.37
C THR A 160 -7.09 -1.62 -0.40
N GLY A 161 -6.60 -2.23 -1.48
CA GLY A 161 -6.56 -3.67 -1.69
C GLY A 161 -5.69 -4.38 -0.66
N ALA A 162 -4.55 -3.82 -0.28
CA ALA A 162 -3.68 -4.42 0.73
C ALA A 162 -4.37 -4.47 2.12
N ILE A 163 -5.06 -3.40 2.51
CA ILE A 163 -5.80 -3.37 3.78
C ILE A 163 -7.01 -4.32 3.70
N ALA A 164 -7.74 -4.30 2.58
CA ALA A 164 -8.90 -5.15 2.35
C ALA A 164 -8.53 -6.65 2.29
N GLU A 165 -7.39 -7.01 1.72
CA GLU A 165 -6.86 -8.38 1.74
C GLU A 165 -6.62 -8.86 3.16
N ALA A 166 -5.97 -8.04 3.99
CA ALA A 166 -5.71 -8.38 5.38
C ALA A 166 -7.00 -8.57 6.19
N TYR A 167 -8.07 -7.85 5.83
CA TYR A 167 -9.34 -7.87 6.56
C TYR A 167 -10.33 -8.95 6.06
N TYR A 168 -10.51 -9.07 4.74
CA TYR A 168 -11.51 -9.94 4.12
C TYR A 168 -10.93 -11.18 3.44
N GLY A 169 -9.63 -11.17 3.11
CA GLY A 169 -9.04 -12.04 2.11
C GLY A 169 -9.40 -11.64 0.67
N VAL A 170 -8.66 -12.19 -0.30
CA VAL A 170 -8.92 -11.97 -1.73
C VAL A 170 -9.81 -13.09 -2.29
N PRO A 171 -10.93 -12.78 -2.98
CA PRO A 171 -11.71 -13.78 -3.69
C PRO A 171 -10.86 -14.55 -4.72
N GLY A 172 -11.00 -15.88 -4.77
CA GLY A 172 -10.16 -16.75 -5.61
C GLY A 172 -10.12 -16.33 -7.09
N ILE A 173 -11.27 -15.98 -7.67
CA ILE A 173 -11.36 -15.51 -9.06
C ILE A 173 -10.55 -14.23 -9.31
N ILE A 174 -10.50 -13.30 -8.36
CA ILE A 174 -9.73 -12.06 -8.46
C ILE A 174 -8.24 -12.38 -8.30
N LYS A 175 -7.88 -13.23 -7.33
CA LYS A 175 -6.51 -13.67 -7.09
C LYS A 175 -5.90 -14.39 -8.30
N GLU A 176 -6.62 -15.38 -8.85
CA GLU A 176 -6.22 -16.11 -10.06
C GLU A 176 -6.04 -15.16 -11.25
N LYS A 177 -6.96 -14.20 -11.41
CA LYS A 177 -6.86 -13.21 -12.47
C LYS A 177 -5.66 -12.29 -12.29
N ALA A 178 -5.39 -11.83 -11.07
CA ALA A 178 -4.22 -11.00 -10.76
C ALA A 178 -2.91 -11.73 -11.06
N PHE A 179 -2.81 -13.01 -10.67
CA PHE A 179 -1.63 -13.84 -10.97
C PHE A 179 -1.42 -14.06 -12.47
N SER A 180 -2.47 -14.07 -13.28
CA SER A 180 -2.34 -14.16 -14.75
C SER A 180 -1.63 -12.97 -15.41
N TYR A 181 -1.42 -11.86 -14.68
CA TYR A 181 -0.68 -10.70 -15.17
C TYR A 181 0.81 -10.73 -14.83
N LEU A 182 1.23 -11.64 -13.95
CA LEU A 182 2.61 -11.77 -13.51
C LEU A 182 3.37 -12.72 -14.44
N ASP A 183 4.64 -12.43 -14.72
CA ASP A 183 5.53 -13.37 -15.37
C ASP A 183 6.12 -14.38 -14.36
N ASP A 184 6.89 -15.35 -14.87
CA ASP A 184 7.46 -16.41 -14.05
C ASP A 184 8.36 -15.89 -12.91
N GLU A 185 9.07 -14.77 -13.13
CA GLU A 185 9.95 -14.18 -12.12
C GLU A 185 9.13 -13.55 -10.98
N LEU A 186 8.12 -12.74 -11.31
CA LEU A 186 7.24 -12.14 -10.30
C LEU A 186 6.41 -13.21 -9.57
N LEU A 187 5.94 -14.24 -10.26
CA LEU A 187 5.25 -15.38 -9.64
C LEU A 187 6.15 -16.11 -8.63
N SER A 188 7.42 -16.35 -8.97
CA SER A 188 8.37 -16.97 -8.04
C SER A 188 8.55 -16.14 -6.76
N ILE A 189 8.56 -14.80 -6.88
CA ILE A 189 8.65 -13.90 -5.71
C ILE A 189 7.39 -14.03 -4.84
N VAL A 190 6.21 -14.13 -5.43
CA VAL A 190 4.94 -14.35 -4.70
C VAL A 190 4.93 -15.71 -4.00
N ASP A 191 5.44 -16.76 -4.65
CA ASP A 191 5.51 -18.10 -4.06
C ASP A 191 6.45 -18.14 -2.86
N ASP A 192 7.61 -17.51 -2.96
CA ASP A 192 8.58 -17.45 -1.86
C ASP A 192 8.07 -16.60 -0.70
N TRP A 193 7.39 -15.49 -1.00
CA TRP A 193 6.67 -14.72 0.01
C TRP A 193 5.60 -15.55 0.72
N SER A 194 4.79 -16.31 -0.03
CA SER A 194 3.73 -17.15 0.51
C SER A 194 4.26 -18.24 1.44
N LYS A 195 5.42 -18.84 1.11
CA LYS A 195 6.11 -19.79 1.99
C LYS A 195 6.63 -19.10 3.26
N PHE A 196 7.20 -17.91 3.13
CA PHE A 196 7.72 -17.15 4.28
C PHE A 196 6.63 -16.86 5.31
N ILE A 197 5.50 -16.28 4.88
CA ILE A 197 4.39 -15.95 5.78
C ILE A 197 3.64 -17.19 6.30
N GLY A 198 3.59 -18.27 5.50
CA GLY A 198 2.98 -19.54 5.91
C GLY A 198 3.77 -20.24 7.02
N ASN A 199 5.10 -20.10 7.03
CA ASN A 199 5.97 -20.67 8.06
C ASN A 199 5.98 -19.87 9.38
N GLU A 200 5.56 -18.60 9.37
CA GLU A 200 5.39 -17.80 10.60
C GLU A 200 4.02 -18.03 11.29
N SER A 201 3.10 -18.76 10.64
CA SER A 201 1.75 -19.06 11.16
C SER A 201 1.66 -20.40 11.90
N THR A 202 2.79 -21.02 12.24
CA THR A 202 2.94 -22.27 13.03
C THR A 202 3.81 -22.04 14.25
#